data_AF-K2NPF2-F1
#
_entry.id   AF-K2NPF2-F1
#
_cell.length_a   1.000
_cell.length_b   1.000
_cell.length_c   1.000
_cell.angle_alpha   90.00
_cell.angle_beta   90.00
_cell.angle_gamma   90.00
#
_symmetry.space_group_name_H-M   'P 1'
#
loop_
_entity.id
_entity.type
_entity.pdbx_description
1 polymer ?
#
loop_
_entity_poly.entity_id
_entity_poly.type
_entity_poly.pdbx_seq_one_letter_code
_entity_poly.pdbx_strand_id
1 'polypeptide(L)'
;MSAVSAIYLYGGTTVSSAGLLRVADCTFVGSTDFFDSSLVYLDSSVTLQGGAQLRVEGNNVSEASVLVMTSAQHKIELSGSGTAVVLAHNRQVDDSYSFADLDESNMVVVSPARFVVGCNMQGDEEVSYDGLFPEEVVLFRCGTCNDDAACYMPGTELVDRGLCSCSCKDGWHGASCLPLEVPDVVVPPVAERTVDGYTSCVVNRTLKNLALNMWKTHHCYVGVTFSGVGAALTFFLNRMPLHLPINITLTGCTFREGAALQFVGGAEAADSAGVLIRVGQTVMRSSVVAFKRALPQHCDIAVTEVDAVQSSA
;
A
#
# COMPACT_ATOMS: atom_id res chain seq x y z
N MET A 1 16.31 -1.86 7.33
CA MET A 1 15.46 -1.35 6.23
C MET A 1 16.21 -0.22 5.62
N SER A 2 16.59 -0.39 4.36
CA SER A 2 17.21 0.69 3.60
C SER A 2 16.13 1.73 3.33
N ALA A 3 16.44 3.02 3.49
CA ALA A 3 15.48 4.08 3.23
C ALA A 3 15.09 4.18 1.74
N VAL A 4 15.82 3.51 0.86
CA VAL A 4 15.80 3.59 -0.61
C VAL A 4 14.44 3.35 -1.29
N SER A 5 13.45 2.80 -0.56
CA SER A 5 12.11 2.56 -1.09
C SER A 5 11.03 3.19 -0.20
N ALA A 6 9.93 3.65 -0.80
CA ALA A 6 8.84 4.27 -0.05
C ALA A 6 8.00 3.24 0.73
N ILE A 7 7.64 2.13 0.07
CA ILE A 7 6.85 1.04 0.62
C ILE A 7 7.68 -0.25 0.61
N TYR A 8 7.76 -0.93 1.75
CA TYR A 8 8.63 -2.09 1.93
C TYR A 8 7.87 -3.28 2.49
N LEU A 9 7.70 -4.33 1.69
CA LEU A 9 7.08 -5.59 2.11
C LEU A 9 8.16 -6.61 2.45
N TYR A 10 8.22 -7.06 3.70
CA TYR A 10 9.32 -7.91 4.17
C TYR A 10 8.89 -8.99 5.17
N GLY A 11 9.68 -10.07 5.26
CA GLY A 11 9.43 -11.16 6.20
C GLY A 11 8.20 -12.02 5.90
N GLY A 12 7.83 -12.17 4.63
CA GLY A 12 6.75 -13.04 4.14
C GLY A 12 5.37 -12.43 4.36
N THR A 13 5.01 -11.44 3.55
CA THR A 13 3.75 -10.70 3.75
C THR A 13 2.58 -11.48 3.15
N THR A 14 1.47 -11.61 3.90
CA THR A 14 0.26 -12.28 3.43
C THR A 14 -0.94 -11.37 3.63
N VAL A 15 -1.76 -11.22 2.60
CA VAL A 15 -3.05 -10.52 2.63
C VAL A 15 -4.13 -11.53 2.23
N SER A 16 -5.19 -11.65 3.02
CA SER A 16 -6.24 -12.65 2.82
C SER A 16 -7.63 -12.07 3.02
N SER A 17 -8.65 -12.84 2.62
CA SER A 17 -10.05 -12.61 2.96
C SER A 17 -10.53 -11.20 2.57
N ALA A 18 -10.47 -10.85 1.29
CA ALA A 18 -10.82 -9.51 0.81
C ALA A 18 -10.08 -8.39 1.57
N GLY A 19 -8.84 -8.63 1.97
CA GLY A 19 -7.95 -7.56 2.45
C GLY A 19 -7.50 -6.66 1.30
N LEU A 20 -7.18 -5.40 1.60
CA LEU A 20 -6.72 -4.41 0.65
C LEU A 20 -5.45 -3.73 1.17
N LEU A 21 -4.41 -3.72 0.33
CA LEU A 21 -3.25 -2.86 0.46
C LEU A 21 -3.20 -1.94 -0.75
N ARG A 22 -3.44 -0.65 -0.54
CA ARG A 22 -3.50 0.37 -1.59
C ARG A 22 -2.38 1.40 -1.40
N VAL A 23 -1.59 1.63 -2.44
CA VAL A 23 -0.58 2.68 -2.55
C VAL A 23 -1.01 3.57 -3.71
N ALA A 24 -1.55 4.74 -3.42
CA ALA A 24 -2.13 5.57 -4.46
C ALA A 24 -1.89 7.05 -4.29
N ASP A 25 -1.88 7.79 -5.39
CA ASP A 25 -1.78 9.26 -5.37
C ASP A 25 -0.55 9.75 -4.57
N CYS A 26 0.55 8.98 -4.59
CA CYS A 26 1.80 9.30 -3.91
C CYS A 26 2.82 9.87 -4.90
N THR A 27 3.72 10.72 -4.38
CA THR A 27 4.90 11.19 -5.12
C THR A 27 6.14 10.56 -4.50
N PHE A 28 6.92 9.85 -5.31
CA PHE A 28 8.19 9.28 -4.90
C PHE A 28 9.34 9.79 -5.76
N VAL A 29 10.35 10.37 -5.12
CA VAL A 29 11.63 10.70 -5.74
C VAL A 29 12.68 9.80 -5.11
N GLY A 30 13.22 8.89 -5.91
CA GLY A 30 14.29 7.99 -5.51
C GLY A 30 15.64 8.69 -5.39
N SER A 31 16.70 7.91 -5.42
CA SER A 31 18.06 8.40 -5.50
C SER A 31 18.82 7.56 -6.50
N THR A 32 19.52 8.23 -7.41
CA THR A 32 20.38 7.61 -8.43
C THR A 32 21.59 6.86 -7.84
N ASP A 33 21.86 7.03 -6.55
CA ASP A 33 22.97 6.36 -5.87
C ASP A 33 22.69 4.87 -5.57
N PHE A 34 21.43 4.44 -5.72
CA PHE A 34 21.00 3.08 -5.42
C PHE A 34 20.28 2.44 -6.61
N PHE A 35 20.71 1.24 -7.01
CA PHE A 35 20.10 0.51 -8.13
C PHE A 35 18.68 0.03 -7.86
N ASP A 36 18.30 -0.13 -6.58
CA ASP A 36 17.02 -0.70 -6.18
C ASP A 36 16.03 0.36 -5.65
N SER A 37 16.24 1.63 -6.01
CA SER A 37 15.30 2.73 -5.68
C SER A 37 13.92 2.42 -6.25
N SER A 38 12.91 2.31 -5.38
CA SER A 38 11.57 1.92 -5.81
C SER A 38 10.43 2.48 -4.97
N LEU A 39 9.27 2.70 -5.61
CA LEU A 39 8.05 3.03 -4.86
C LEU A 39 7.64 1.86 -3.97
N VAL A 40 7.57 0.65 -4.52
CA VAL A 40 7.26 -0.58 -3.80
C VAL A 40 8.41 -1.58 -3.94
N TYR A 41 8.94 -2.03 -2.81
CA TYR A 41 10.00 -3.04 -2.74
C TYR A 41 9.52 -4.31 -2.03
N LEU A 42 9.71 -5.45 -2.67
CA LEU A 42 9.38 -6.77 -2.14
C LEU A 42 10.66 -7.49 -1.69
N ASP A 43 10.95 -7.41 -0.39
CA ASP A 43 12.12 -8.04 0.24
C ASP A 43 11.85 -9.48 0.69
N SER A 44 10.72 -10.05 0.28
CA SER A 44 10.29 -11.41 0.60
C SER A 44 9.11 -11.80 -0.26
N SER A 45 8.72 -13.08 -0.23
CA SER A 45 7.49 -13.52 -0.88
C SER A 45 6.26 -12.76 -0.36
N VAL A 46 5.34 -12.47 -1.27
CA VAL A 46 4.05 -11.85 -0.99
C VAL A 46 2.95 -12.79 -1.47
N THR A 47 2.04 -13.15 -0.57
CA THR A 47 0.90 -14.02 -0.88
C THR A 47 -0.39 -13.24 -0.75
N LEU A 48 -1.21 -13.22 -1.81
CA LEU A 48 -2.57 -12.70 -1.78
C LEU A 48 -3.55 -13.83 -2.05
N GLN A 49 -4.59 -13.93 -1.22
CA GLN A 49 -5.59 -14.97 -1.38
C GLN A 49 -7.00 -14.57 -0.94
N GLY A 50 -8.01 -15.31 -1.41
CA GLY A 50 -9.38 -15.17 -0.92
C GLY A 50 -9.98 -13.78 -1.14
N GLY A 51 -9.75 -13.17 -2.29
CA GLY A 51 -10.26 -11.84 -2.64
C GLY A 51 -9.32 -10.68 -2.29
N ALA A 52 -8.16 -10.96 -1.70
CA ALA A 52 -7.23 -9.92 -1.30
C ALA A 52 -6.62 -9.16 -2.49
N GLN A 53 -6.41 -7.85 -2.34
CA GLN A 53 -5.79 -7.04 -3.39
C GLN A 53 -4.60 -6.20 -2.90
N LEU A 54 -3.58 -6.09 -3.77
CA LEU A 54 -2.54 -5.07 -3.72
C LEU A 54 -2.74 -4.15 -4.91
N ARG A 55 -2.96 -2.86 -4.67
CA ARG A 55 -3.20 -1.87 -5.72
C ARG A 55 -2.17 -0.76 -5.62
N VAL A 56 -1.39 -0.55 -6.67
CA VAL A 56 -0.41 0.53 -6.81
C VAL A 56 -0.89 1.38 -7.99
N GLU A 57 -1.56 2.48 -7.70
CA GLU A 57 -2.31 3.22 -8.70
C GLU A 57 -2.18 4.74 -8.60
N GLY A 58 -2.05 5.44 -9.73
CA GLY A 58 -2.04 6.91 -9.73
C GLY A 58 -0.80 7.57 -9.12
N ASN A 59 0.30 6.84 -8.94
CA ASN A 59 1.50 7.38 -8.31
C ASN A 59 2.41 8.09 -9.32
N ASN A 60 3.16 9.09 -8.86
CA ASN A 60 4.19 9.77 -9.63
C ASN A 60 5.58 9.41 -9.09
N VAL A 61 6.44 8.84 -9.92
CA VAL A 61 7.72 8.22 -9.53
C VAL A 61 8.86 8.81 -10.36
N SER A 62 9.91 9.30 -9.73
CA SER A 62 11.11 9.84 -10.40
C SER A 62 12.36 9.18 -9.83
N GLU A 63 13.39 8.96 -10.65
CA GLU A 63 14.67 8.35 -10.22
C GLU A 63 14.50 7.01 -9.46
N ALA A 64 13.48 6.23 -9.84
CA ALA A 64 13.12 4.98 -9.21
C ALA A 64 12.22 4.12 -10.10
N SER A 65 12.22 2.81 -9.84
CA SER A 65 11.24 1.87 -10.37
C SER A 65 9.91 1.96 -9.59
N VAL A 66 8.80 1.53 -10.20
CA VAL A 66 7.51 1.44 -9.50
C VAL A 66 7.45 0.21 -8.60
N LEU A 67 7.94 -0.93 -9.08
CA LEU A 67 7.92 -2.19 -8.33
C LEU A 67 9.23 -2.97 -8.53
N VAL A 68 9.85 -3.39 -7.44
CA VAL A 68 11.11 -4.14 -7.46
C VAL A 68 11.04 -5.38 -6.57
N MET A 69 11.55 -6.50 -7.07
CA MET A 69 11.82 -7.74 -6.34
C MET A 69 13.03 -8.43 -6.96
N THR A 70 14.18 -8.34 -6.31
CA THR A 70 15.47 -8.77 -6.90
C THR A 70 15.86 -10.21 -6.60
N SER A 71 15.18 -10.87 -5.66
CA SER A 71 15.52 -12.24 -5.24
C SER A 71 14.72 -13.29 -6.02
N ALA A 72 15.41 -14.12 -6.80
CA ALA A 72 14.81 -15.24 -7.54
C ALA A 72 14.09 -16.27 -6.64
N GLN A 73 14.39 -16.28 -5.33
CA GLN A 73 13.74 -17.16 -4.35
C GLN A 73 12.39 -16.64 -3.85
N HIS A 74 12.14 -15.34 -3.95
CA HIS A 74 10.88 -14.73 -3.51
C HIS A 74 9.80 -14.90 -4.58
N LYS A 75 8.55 -15.00 -4.16
CA LYS A 75 7.41 -15.20 -5.05
C LYS A 75 6.29 -14.22 -4.76
N ILE A 76 5.60 -13.77 -5.80
CA ILE A 76 4.28 -13.15 -5.72
C ILE A 76 3.27 -14.26 -6.03
N GLU A 77 2.51 -14.68 -5.03
CA GLU A 77 1.58 -15.79 -5.12
C GLU A 77 0.14 -15.29 -5.00
N LEU A 78 -0.66 -15.48 -6.05
CA LEU A 78 -2.05 -15.03 -6.11
C LEU A 78 -2.98 -16.22 -6.26
N SER A 79 -4.01 -16.32 -5.41
CA SER A 79 -5.00 -17.40 -5.52
C SER A 79 -6.41 -17.00 -5.08
N GLY A 80 -7.42 -17.65 -5.66
CA GLY A 80 -8.82 -17.44 -5.30
C GLY A 80 -9.50 -16.28 -6.03
N SER A 81 -10.83 -16.27 -5.97
CA SER A 81 -11.69 -15.31 -6.68
C SER A 81 -11.60 -13.90 -6.09
N GLY A 82 -11.54 -12.89 -6.97
CA GLY A 82 -11.41 -11.48 -6.60
C GLY A 82 -10.03 -11.07 -6.12
N THR A 83 -9.08 -12.01 -6.02
CA THR A 83 -7.69 -11.73 -5.63
C THR A 83 -6.94 -11.08 -6.78
N ALA A 84 -6.31 -9.94 -6.53
CA ALA A 84 -5.60 -9.22 -7.59
C ALA A 84 -4.35 -8.43 -7.13
N VAL A 85 -3.37 -8.34 -8.01
CA VAL A 85 -2.36 -7.27 -7.99
C VAL A 85 -2.67 -6.32 -9.13
N VAL A 86 -2.73 -5.02 -8.86
CA VAL A 86 -3.03 -3.99 -9.87
C VAL A 86 -1.91 -2.95 -9.88
N LEU A 87 -1.24 -2.79 -11.02
CA LEU A 87 -0.28 -1.74 -11.31
C LEU A 87 -0.82 -0.86 -12.44
N ALA A 88 -1.52 0.22 -12.11
CA ALA A 88 -2.24 1.00 -13.12
C ALA A 88 -2.11 2.50 -12.94
N HIS A 89 -2.13 3.27 -14.02
CA HIS A 89 -2.17 4.74 -13.96
C HIS A 89 -0.99 5.39 -13.23
N ASN A 90 0.14 4.69 -13.08
CA ASN A 90 1.34 5.28 -12.50
C ASN A 90 2.11 6.04 -13.58
N ARG A 91 2.78 7.13 -13.20
CA ARG A 91 3.69 7.88 -14.05
C ARG A 91 5.10 7.74 -13.52
N GLN A 92 6.00 7.23 -14.34
CA GLN A 92 7.43 7.36 -14.17
C GLN A 92 7.88 8.63 -14.91
N VAL A 93 8.54 9.56 -14.24
CA VAL A 93 8.88 10.88 -14.78
C VAL A 93 9.94 10.79 -15.88
N ASP A 94 10.86 9.84 -15.75
CA ASP A 94 11.97 9.59 -16.65
C ASP A 94 12.19 8.08 -16.84
N ASP A 95 13.14 7.72 -17.71
CA ASP A 95 13.51 6.34 -18.04
C ASP A 95 14.84 5.90 -17.39
N SER A 96 15.30 6.61 -16.35
CA SER A 96 16.57 6.28 -15.68
C SER A 96 16.52 4.93 -14.94
N TYR A 97 15.32 4.45 -14.62
CA TYR A 97 15.05 3.14 -14.03
C TYR A 97 14.03 2.38 -14.87
N SER A 98 14.10 1.04 -14.86
CA SER A 98 13.03 0.21 -15.41
C SER A 98 11.71 0.47 -14.67
N PHE A 99 10.58 0.34 -15.37
CA PHE A 99 9.26 0.50 -14.73
C PHE A 99 9.07 -0.50 -13.58
N ALA A 100 9.45 -1.76 -13.81
CA ALA A 100 9.51 -2.80 -12.82
C ALA A 100 10.77 -3.65 -13.00
N ASP A 101 11.28 -4.21 -11.92
CA ASP A 101 12.40 -5.17 -11.92
C ASP A 101 12.00 -6.41 -11.13
N LEU A 102 11.58 -7.45 -11.85
CA LEU A 102 11.02 -8.71 -11.36
C LEU A 102 11.44 -9.83 -12.31
N ASP A 103 11.80 -11.01 -11.81
CA ASP A 103 11.96 -12.20 -12.64
C ASP A 103 10.56 -12.79 -12.93
N GLU A 104 10.30 -13.17 -14.19
CA GLU A 104 9.05 -13.84 -14.58
C GLU A 104 8.74 -15.06 -13.72
N SER A 105 9.78 -15.82 -13.35
CA SER A 105 9.66 -16.98 -12.47
C SER A 105 9.23 -16.61 -11.05
N ASN A 106 9.31 -15.34 -10.65
CA ASN A 106 8.84 -14.91 -9.35
C ASN A 106 7.31 -14.90 -9.23
N MET A 107 6.56 -15.08 -10.32
CA MET A 107 5.10 -14.94 -10.29
C MET A 107 4.40 -16.30 -10.31
N VAL A 108 3.43 -16.47 -9.41
CA VAL A 108 2.55 -17.65 -9.38
C VAL A 108 1.11 -17.16 -9.29
N VAL A 109 0.43 -17.09 -10.45
CA VAL A 109 -0.95 -16.59 -10.55
C VAL A 109 -1.90 -17.77 -10.79
N VAL A 110 -2.65 -18.16 -9.77
CA VAL A 110 -3.62 -19.26 -9.86
C VAL A 110 -5.00 -18.69 -10.18
N SER A 111 -5.48 -18.98 -11.40
CA SER A 111 -6.84 -18.64 -11.84
C SER A 111 -7.89 -19.07 -10.80
N PRO A 112 -8.87 -18.22 -10.45
CA PRO A 112 -9.26 -16.98 -11.12
C PRO A 112 -8.57 -15.68 -10.64
N ALA A 113 -7.48 -15.77 -9.85
CA ALA A 113 -6.74 -14.58 -9.44
C ALA A 113 -6.08 -13.87 -10.63
N ARG A 114 -5.80 -12.58 -10.50
CA ARG A 114 -5.30 -11.73 -11.60
C ARG A 114 -4.10 -10.88 -11.18
N PHE A 115 -3.08 -10.83 -12.01
CA PHE A 115 -2.09 -9.75 -11.97
C PHE A 115 -2.39 -8.84 -13.17
N VAL A 116 -2.66 -7.56 -12.91
CA VAL A 116 -3.12 -6.62 -13.93
C VAL A 116 -2.17 -5.43 -14.00
N VAL A 117 -1.69 -5.12 -15.20
CA VAL A 117 -0.80 -3.98 -15.45
C VAL A 117 -1.32 -3.20 -16.64
N GLY A 118 -1.43 -1.88 -16.54
CA GLY A 118 -1.83 -1.11 -17.70
C GLY A 118 -2.04 0.37 -17.47
N CYS A 119 -2.06 1.11 -18.57
CA CYS A 119 -2.10 2.56 -18.58
C CYS A 119 -1.08 3.22 -17.63
N ASN A 120 0.15 2.72 -17.60
CA ASN A 120 1.25 3.38 -16.91
C ASN A 120 2.05 4.22 -17.93
N MET A 121 2.52 5.38 -17.51
CA MET A 121 3.23 6.34 -18.35
C MET A 121 4.72 6.37 -17.96
N GLN A 122 5.60 6.48 -18.94
CA GLN A 122 7.01 6.81 -18.77
C GLN A 122 7.30 8.07 -19.58
N GLY A 123 7.58 9.18 -18.89
CA GLY A 123 7.46 10.50 -19.49
C GLY A 123 6.05 10.69 -20.07
N ASP A 124 5.96 11.07 -21.34
CA ASP A 124 4.68 11.30 -22.02
C ASP A 124 4.18 10.10 -22.84
N GLU A 125 4.89 8.97 -22.79
CA GLU A 125 4.57 7.75 -23.54
C GLU A 125 4.04 6.66 -22.60
N GLU A 126 3.22 5.75 -23.14
CA GLU A 126 2.78 4.58 -22.38
C GLU A 126 3.90 3.55 -22.28
N VAL A 127 4.09 2.97 -21.10
CA VAL A 127 5.14 1.98 -20.82
C VAL A 127 5.02 0.78 -21.79
N SER A 128 6.17 0.35 -22.33
CA SER A 128 6.28 -0.95 -22.99
C SER A 128 6.51 -2.04 -21.93
N TYR A 129 5.69 -3.09 -21.98
CA TYR A 129 5.77 -4.21 -21.04
C TYR A 129 6.47 -5.45 -21.62
N ASP A 130 7.05 -5.33 -22.81
CA ASP A 130 7.67 -6.44 -23.52
C ASP A 130 8.81 -7.05 -22.68
N GLY A 131 8.65 -8.32 -22.28
CA GLY A 131 9.62 -9.04 -21.46
C GLY A 131 9.75 -8.57 -20.00
N LEU A 132 8.80 -7.76 -19.50
CA LEU A 132 8.75 -7.37 -18.08
C LEU A 132 7.88 -8.31 -17.23
N PHE A 133 6.90 -8.96 -17.85
CA PHE A 133 5.88 -9.75 -17.18
C PHE A 133 5.62 -11.06 -17.95
N PRO A 134 5.34 -12.17 -17.26
CA PRO A 134 4.98 -13.43 -17.91
C PRO A 134 3.58 -13.38 -18.52
N GLU A 135 3.24 -14.37 -19.36
CA GLU A 135 1.98 -14.42 -20.12
C GLU A 135 0.71 -14.42 -19.24
N GLU A 136 0.82 -14.85 -17.98
CA GLU A 136 -0.28 -14.86 -17.01
C GLU A 136 -0.72 -13.46 -16.58
N VAL A 137 0.11 -12.43 -16.79
CA VAL A 137 -0.21 -11.05 -16.45
C VAL A 137 -1.15 -10.45 -17.50
N VAL A 138 -2.25 -9.87 -17.03
CA VAL A 138 -3.23 -9.19 -17.86
C VAL A 138 -2.75 -7.77 -18.14
N LEU A 139 -2.44 -7.50 -19.41
CA LEU A 139 -2.03 -6.18 -19.87
C LEU A 139 -3.22 -5.40 -20.47
N PHE A 140 -3.32 -4.11 -20.18
CA PHE A 140 -4.28 -3.21 -20.84
C PHE A 140 -3.66 -1.85 -21.19
N ARG A 141 -4.26 -1.17 -22.17
CA ARG A 141 -3.77 0.11 -22.69
C ARG A 141 -4.55 1.29 -22.11
N CYS A 142 -3.94 2.47 -22.06
CA CYS A 142 -4.67 3.70 -21.76
C CYS A 142 -5.88 3.88 -22.69
N GLY A 143 -6.99 4.38 -22.15
CA GLY A 143 -8.26 4.55 -22.87
C GLY A 143 -9.08 3.27 -23.03
N THR A 144 -8.59 2.12 -22.56
CA THR A 144 -9.37 0.88 -22.47
C THR A 144 -9.81 0.63 -21.03
N CYS A 145 -10.97 0.01 -20.85
CA CYS A 145 -11.44 -0.39 -19.53
C CYS A 145 -10.96 -1.81 -19.20
N ASN A 146 -10.38 -1.97 -18.02
CA ASN A 146 -10.15 -3.28 -17.44
C ASN A 146 -10.91 -3.38 -16.11
N ASP A 147 -11.81 -4.35 -16.01
CA ASP A 147 -12.72 -4.53 -14.86
C ASP A 147 -11.96 -4.67 -13.53
N ASP A 148 -10.92 -5.50 -13.51
CA ASP A 148 -10.11 -5.80 -12.32
C ASP A 148 -9.25 -4.59 -11.89
N ALA A 149 -8.83 -3.77 -12.85
CA ALA A 149 -8.14 -2.50 -12.58
C ALA A 149 -9.10 -1.37 -12.17
N ALA A 150 -10.33 -1.33 -12.68
CA ALA A 150 -11.29 -0.28 -12.32
C ALA A 150 -11.98 -0.55 -10.97
N CYS A 151 -12.27 -1.82 -10.68
CA CYS A 151 -13.17 -2.23 -9.62
C CYS A 151 -12.49 -3.15 -8.60
N TYR A 152 -12.85 -2.96 -7.33
CA TYR A 152 -12.53 -3.90 -6.28
C TYR A 152 -13.56 -5.04 -6.31
N MET A 153 -13.21 -6.11 -7.02
CA MET A 153 -14.11 -7.22 -7.35
C MET A 153 -14.85 -7.85 -6.16
N PRO A 154 -14.25 -8.01 -4.95
CA PRO A 154 -15.01 -8.52 -3.81
C PRO A 154 -16.21 -7.63 -3.43
N GLY A 155 -16.09 -6.31 -3.59
CA GLY A 155 -17.13 -5.32 -3.32
C GLY A 155 -18.03 -4.96 -4.49
N THR A 156 -17.73 -5.48 -5.69
CA THR A 156 -18.42 -5.10 -6.93
C THR A 156 -19.61 -6.01 -7.19
N GLU A 157 -20.75 -5.41 -7.53
CA GLU A 157 -21.97 -6.11 -7.94
C GLU A 157 -22.03 -6.26 -9.47
N LEU A 158 -21.86 -5.15 -10.21
CA LEU A 158 -21.83 -5.12 -11.67
C LEU A 158 -20.74 -4.17 -12.16
N VAL A 159 -20.23 -4.44 -13.37
CA VAL A 159 -19.28 -3.57 -14.07
C VAL A 159 -19.93 -3.08 -15.36
N ASP A 160 -20.01 -1.77 -15.54
CA ASP A 160 -20.34 -1.15 -16.82
C ASP A 160 -19.05 -0.92 -17.60
N ARG A 161 -18.78 -1.82 -18.56
CA ARG A 161 -17.59 -1.75 -19.43
C ARG A 161 -17.62 -0.59 -20.41
N GLY A 162 -18.79 -0.03 -20.72
CA GLY A 162 -18.93 1.12 -21.62
C GLY A 162 -18.49 2.42 -20.94
N LEU A 163 -18.78 2.55 -19.64
CA LEU A 163 -18.40 3.71 -18.83
C LEU A 163 -17.14 3.50 -17.98
N CYS A 164 -16.64 2.27 -17.93
CA CYS A 164 -15.61 1.83 -17.00
C CYS A 164 -15.92 2.17 -15.53
N SER A 165 -17.14 1.83 -15.12
CA SER A 165 -17.66 2.15 -13.78
C SER A 165 -18.19 0.92 -13.07
N CYS A 166 -18.10 0.93 -11.75
CA CYS A 166 -18.49 -0.18 -10.88
C CYS A 166 -19.78 0.17 -10.12
N SER A 167 -20.74 -0.76 -10.06
CA SER A 167 -21.80 -0.70 -9.06
C SER A 167 -21.40 -1.55 -7.86
N CYS A 168 -21.61 -1.02 -6.67
CA CYS A 168 -21.09 -1.60 -5.44
C CYS A 168 -22.17 -2.39 -4.70
N LYS A 169 -21.77 -3.51 -4.09
CA LYS A 169 -22.60 -4.24 -3.14
C LYS A 169 -22.87 -3.36 -1.91
N ASP A 170 -23.91 -3.71 -1.16
CA ASP A 170 -24.19 -3.06 0.12
C ASP A 170 -22.96 -3.05 1.04
N GLY A 171 -22.63 -1.87 1.58
CA GLY A 171 -21.47 -1.66 2.47
C GLY A 171 -20.13 -1.41 1.75
N TRP A 172 -20.14 -1.27 0.43
CA TRP A 172 -18.96 -0.92 -0.38
C TRP A 172 -19.13 0.45 -1.02
N HIS A 173 -18.03 1.17 -1.20
CA HIS A 173 -18.09 2.61 -1.41
C HIS A 173 -17.18 3.14 -2.52
N GLY A 174 -17.55 4.31 -3.05
CA GLY A 174 -16.79 5.02 -4.08
C GLY A 174 -16.87 4.38 -5.46
N ALA A 175 -16.21 5.02 -6.44
CA ALA A 175 -16.25 4.61 -7.84
C ALA A 175 -15.67 3.21 -8.08
N SER A 176 -14.75 2.76 -7.22
CA SER A 176 -14.06 1.46 -7.32
C SER A 176 -14.59 0.42 -6.32
N CYS A 177 -15.66 0.70 -5.57
CA CYS A 177 -16.25 -0.22 -4.59
C CYS A 177 -15.26 -0.72 -3.52
N LEU A 178 -14.53 0.21 -2.90
CA LEU A 178 -13.57 -0.07 -1.83
C LEU A 178 -14.27 -0.31 -0.48
N PRO A 179 -13.62 -0.98 0.50
CA PRO A 179 -14.25 -1.38 1.76
C PRO A 179 -14.78 -0.23 2.62
N LEU A 180 -14.26 0.99 2.48
CA LEU A 180 -14.71 2.16 3.23
C LEU A 180 -14.75 3.41 2.34
N GLU A 181 -15.65 4.34 2.67
CA GLU A 181 -15.55 5.72 2.19
C GLU A 181 -14.19 6.29 2.61
N VAL A 182 -13.35 6.57 1.62
CA VAL A 182 -12.25 7.52 1.81
C VAL A 182 -12.93 8.85 2.09
N PRO A 183 -12.78 9.48 3.28
CA PRO A 183 -13.27 10.82 3.45
C PRO A 183 -12.46 11.71 2.48
N ASP A 184 -13.13 12.29 1.47
CA ASP A 184 -12.54 13.24 0.50
C ASP A 184 -11.82 14.42 1.18
N VAL A 185 -12.13 14.63 2.46
CA VAL A 185 -11.44 15.58 3.33
C VAL A 185 -11.19 14.89 4.65
N VAL A 186 -9.93 14.58 4.96
CA VAL A 186 -9.53 14.42 6.35
C VAL A 186 -9.60 15.81 6.98
N VAL A 187 -10.82 16.22 7.36
CA VAL A 187 -10.96 17.34 8.29
C VAL A 187 -10.27 16.84 9.55
N PRO A 188 -9.18 17.47 10.02
CA PRO A 188 -8.63 17.13 11.32
C PRO A 188 -9.81 17.21 12.27
N PRO A 189 -10.16 16.15 13.02
CA PRO A 189 -11.26 16.24 13.95
C PRO A 189 -11.04 17.52 14.74
N VAL A 190 -12.00 18.45 14.66
CA VAL A 190 -12.01 19.66 15.51
C VAL A 190 -11.64 19.14 16.87
N ALA A 191 -10.53 19.62 17.46
CA ALA A 191 -9.95 19.04 18.66
C ALA A 191 -11.05 18.84 19.70
N GLU A 192 -11.66 17.66 19.68
CA GLU A 192 -12.77 17.34 20.54
C GLU A 192 -12.07 17.12 21.85
N ARG A 193 -12.11 18.15 22.69
CA ARG A 193 -11.86 17.98 24.11
C ARG A 193 -13.05 17.18 24.65
N THR A 194 -13.11 15.90 24.29
CA THR A 194 -14.01 14.94 24.91
C THR A 194 -13.21 14.09 25.89
N VAL A 195 -13.91 13.70 26.95
CA VAL A 195 -13.39 13.50 28.31
C VAL A 195 -12.94 12.06 28.58
N ASP A 196 -12.84 11.23 27.53
CA ASP A 196 -12.45 9.82 27.68
C ASP A 196 -11.05 9.56 27.11
N GLY A 197 -10.13 9.07 27.95
CA GLY A 197 -8.71 8.82 27.62
C GLY A 197 -8.42 7.75 26.55
N TYR A 198 -9.43 7.36 25.76
CA TYR A 198 -9.36 6.32 24.72
C TYR A 198 -9.35 6.86 23.29
N THR A 199 -9.73 8.12 23.05
CA THR A 199 -9.89 8.71 21.69
C THR A 199 -9.00 9.93 21.42
N SER A 200 -8.07 10.27 22.31
CA SER A 200 -7.17 11.40 22.10
C SER A 200 -6.10 11.11 21.04
N CYS A 201 -6.06 11.91 19.97
CA CYS A 201 -4.97 11.85 18.99
C CYS A 201 -3.66 12.40 19.54
N VAL A 202 -2.55 11.84 19.06
CA VAL A 202 -1.23 12.46 19.25
C VAL A 202 -1.10 13.56 18.20
N VAL A 203 -1.04 14.81 18.66
CA VAL A 203 -1.06 15.99 17.77
C VAL A 203 0.21 16.82 17.93
N ASN A 204 0.85 17.17 16.82
CA ASN A 204 1.95 18.13 16.72
C ASN A 204 3.10 17.86 17.72
N ARG A 205 3.50 16.59 17.84
CA ARG A 205 4.62 16.16 18.68
C ARG A 205 5.79 15.72 17.84
N THR A 206 7.00 15.85 18.39
CA THR A 206 8.19 15.18 17.88
C THR A 206 8.47 13.96 18.76
N LEU A 207 8.55 12.79 18.15
CA LEU A 207 8.80 11.53 18.83
C LEU A 207 10.03 10.86 18.22
N LYS A 208 10.78 10.12 19.04
CA LYS A 208 11.88 9.27 18.53
C LYS A 208 11.35 7.88 18.21
N ASN A 209 10.87 7.18 19.23
CA ASN A 209 10.41 5.80 19.09
C ASN A 209 9.10 5.61 19.82
N LEU A 210 8.16 4.95 19.16
CA LEU A 210 6.90 4.55 19.75
C LEU A 210 6.51 3.17 19.24
N ALA A 211 6.64 2.19 20.12
CA ALA A 211 6.13 0.83 19.91
C ALA A 211 4.78 0.72 20.61
N LEU A 212 3.72 0.54 19.84
CA LEU A 212 2.38 0.37 20.36
C LEU A 212 1.98 -1.09 20.38
N ASN A 213 1.40 -1.48 21.51
CA ASN A 213 0.49 -2.61 21.53
C ASN A 213 -0.89 -2.14 21.06
N MET A 214 -1.64 -3.08 20.51
CA MET A 214 -2.92 -2.80 19.84
C MET A 214 -4.09 -2.95 20.81
N TRP A 215 -3.89 -2.62 22.10
CA TRP A 215 -4.95 -2.72 23.11
C TRP A 215 -6.04 -1.65 22.97
N LYS A 216 -5.73 -0.54 22.28
CA LYS A 216 -6.73 0.46 21.92
C LYS A 216 -7.26 0.15 20.52
N THR A 217 -8.56 0.31 20.33
CA THR A 217 -9.19 0.12 19.02
C THR A 217 -9.02 1.30 18.08
N HIS A 218 -8.55 2.44 18.58
CA HIS A 218 -8.38 3.67 17.82
C HIS A 218 -7.02 4.30 18.13
N HIS A 219 -6.25 4.57 17.08
CA HIS A 219 -4.96 5.25 17.14
C HIS A 219 -4.93 6.34 16.07
N CYS A 220 -4.65 7.59 16.45
CA CYS A 220 -4.57 8.69 15.50
C CYS A 220 -3.36 9.60 15.77
N TYR A 221 -2.70 9.99 14.69
CA TYR A 221 -1.50 10.82 14.68
C TYR A 221 -1.67 11.96 13.68
N VAL A 222 -1.62 13.20 14.18
CA VAL A 222 -1.82 14.40 13.36
C VAL A 222 -0.62 15.31 13.50
N GLY A 223 0.08 15.59 12.40
CA GLY A 223 1.23 16.53 12.44
C GLY A 223 2.42 16.03 13.26
N VAL A 224 2.56 14.71 13.47
CA VAL A 224 3.62 14.15 14.32
C VAL A 224 4.90 13.95 13.51
N THR A 225 6.04 14.32 14.09
CA THR A 225 7.36 14.17 13.46
C THR A 225 8.18 13.06 14.10
N PHE A 226 8.74 12.17 13.28
CA PHE A 226 9.73 11.16 13.65
C PHE A 226 11.04 11.43 12.90
N SER A 227 12.17 11.45 13.61
CA SER A 227 13.46 11.89 13.06
C SER A 227 14.61 11.02 13.57
N GLY A 228 15.47 10.61 12.66
CA GLY A 228 16.75 9.98 12.94
C GLY A 228 16.75 8.47 12.78
N VAL A 229 17.95 7.91 12.59
CA VAL A 229 18.13 6.47 12.39
C VAL A 229 17.64 5.71 13.62
N GLY A 230 16.78 4.71 13.37
CA GLY A 230 16.17 3.92 14.42
C GLY A 230 15.01 4.60 15.12
N ALA A 231 14.55 5.77 14.63
CA ALA A 231 13.25 6.33 14.98
C ALA A 231 12.14 5.57 14.25
N ALA A 232 11.14 5.08 14.98
CA ALA A 232 10.10 4.24 14.43
C ALA A 232 8.78 4.42 15.17
N LEU A 233 7.70 4.47 14.39
CA LEU A 233 6.34 4.23 14.87
C LEU A 233 5.96 2.81 14.45
N THR A 234 5.81 1.91 15.41
CA THR A 234 5.57 0.49 15.16
C THR A 234 4.27 0.02 15.78
N PHE A 235 3.41 -0.57 14.95
CA PHE A 235 2.16 -1.20 15.35
C PHE A 235 2.30 -2.72 15.27
N PHE A 236 2.19 -3.38 16.43
CA PHE A 236 2.21 -4.85 16.53
C PHE A 236 0.78 -5.40 16.43
N LEU A 237 0.33 -5.67 15.21
CA LEU A 237 -1.02 -6.18 14.92
C LEU A 237 -1.28 -7.53 15.57
N ASN A 238 -0.24 -8.34 15.78
CA ASN A 238 -0.34 -9.61 16.52
C ASN A 238 -0.64 -9.44 18.02
N ARG A 239 -0.76 -8.21 18.53
CA ARG A 239 -1.11 -7.92 19.92
C ARG A 239 -2.47 -7.20 20.03
N MET A 240 -3.31 -7.30 18.99
CA MET A 240 -4.65 -6.72 19.00
C MET A 240 -5.66 -7.68 19.66
N PRO A 241 -6.77 -7.16 20.22
CA PRO A 241 -7.93 -7.98 20.51
C PRO A 241 -8.41 -8.64 19.22
N LEU A 242 -8.28 -9.97 19.13
CA LEU A 242 -8.56 -10.74 17.90
C LEU A 242 -10.00 -10.55 17.38
N HIS A 243 -10.93 -10.08 18.22
CA HIS A 243 -12.35 -9.94 17.92
C HIS A 243 -12.82 -8.48 17.77
N LEU A 244 -11.91 -7.49 17.82
CA LEU A 244 -12.26 -6.08 17.63
C LEU A 244 -11.47 -5.51 16.44
N PRO A 245 -12.14 -4.79 15.52
CA PRO A 245 -11.44 -4.07 14.47
C PRO A 245 -10.62 -2.94 15.08
N ILE A 246 -9.44 -2.68 14.51
CA ILE A 246 -8.59 -1.56 14.92
C ILE A 246 -8.51 -0.52 13.82
N ASN A 247 -8.60 0.75 14.18
CA ASN A 247 -8.47 1.90 13.29
C ASN A 247 -7.18 2.67 13.61
N ILE A 248 -6.30 2.82 12.62
CA ILE A 248 -5.05 3.58 12.69
C ILE A 248 -5.09 4.68 11.62
N THR A 249 -4.94 5.94 12.04
CA THR A 249 -4.87 7.09 11.13
C THR A 249 -3.59 7.89 11.35
N LEU A 250 -2.94 8.26 10.25
CA LEU A 250 -1.81 9.19 10.21
C LEU A 250 -2.12 10.26 9.17
N THR A 251 -2.06 11.53 9.58
CA THR A 251 -2.37 12.67 8.70
C THR A 251 -1.40 13.82 8.97
N GLY A 252 -0.78 14.37 7.94
CA GLY A 252 0.16 15.48 8.11
C GLY A 252 1.45 15.08 8.83
N CYS A 253 1.73 13.78 8.98
CA CYS A 253 2.90 13.30 9.71
C CYS A 253 4.19 13.49 8.90
N THR A 254 5.33 13.52 9.57
CA THR A 254 6.64 13.61 8.93
C THR A 254 7.58 12.56 9.46
N PHE A 255 8.17 11.77 8.58
CA PHE A 255 9.24 10.82 8.88
C PHE A 255 10.49 11.27 8.13
N ARG A 256 11.63 11.39 8.83
CA ARG A 256 12.87 11.82 8.19
C ARG A 256 14.12 11.19 8.78
N GLU A 257 15.22 11.26 8.03
CA GLU A 257 16.57 10.90 8.47
C GLU A 257 16.67 9.41 8.90
N GLY A 258 16.05 8.51 8.16
CA GLY A 258 16.04 7.08 8.47
C GLY A 258 14.92 6.62 9.40
N ALA A 259 13.94 7.49 9.68
CA ALA A 259 12.77 7.10 10.47
C ALA A 259 11.85 6.14 9.68
N ALA A 260 11.07 5.30 10.37
CA ALA A 260 10.19 4.31 9.74
C ALA A 260 8.79 4.24 10.36
N LEU A 261 7.79 4.00 9.52
CA LEU A 261 6.45 3.57 9.92
C LEU A 261 6.31 2.08 9.67
N GLN A 262 5.96 1.29 10.69
CA GLN A 262 5.99 -0.17 10.60
C GLN A 262 4.69 -0.80 11.08
N PHE A 263 4.14 -1.70 10.27
CA PHE A 263 2.98 -2.53 10.59
C PHE A 263 3.41 -3.99 10.59
N VAL A 264 3.36 -4.59 11.78
CA VAL A 264 3.88 -5.95 12.01
C VAL A 264 2.75 -6.90 12.35
N GLY A 265 2.45 -7.78 11.40
CA GLY A 265 1.52 -8.89 11.56
C GLY A 265 2.16 -10.16 12.12
N GLY A 266 1.49 -11.29 11.92
CA GLY A 266 1.88 -12.60 12.42
C GLY A 266 0.77 -13.63 12.28
N ALA A 267 1.06 -14.88 12.64
CA ALA A 267 0.09 -15.98 12.53
C ALA A 267 -1.20 -15.70 13.32
N GLU A 268 -1.09 -15.20 14.55
CA GLU A 268 -2.27 -14.82 15.37
C GLU A 268 -3.06 -13.65 14.75
N ALA A 269 -2.37 -12.71 14.09
CA ALA A 269 -3.03 -11.59 13.44
C ALA A 269 -3.87 -12.04 12.25
N ALA A 270 -3.43 -13.08 11.53
CA ALA A 270 -4.05 -13.59 10.30
C ALA A 270 -5.46 -14.16 10.50
N ASP A 271 -5.90 -14.37 11.75
CA ASP A 271 -7.25 -14.82 12.12
C ASP A 271 -8.06 -13.74 12.87
N SER A 272 -7.57 -12.49 12.90
CA SER A 272 -8.19 -11.38 13.65
C SER A 272 -9.24 -10.61 12.83
N ALA A 273 -10.11 -9.85 13.54
CA ALA A 273 -11.26 -9.07 13.05
C ALA A 273 -10.95 -7.88 12.10
N GLY A 274 -9.80 -7.87 11.44
CA GLY A 274 -9.40 -6.84 10.49
C GLY A 274 -8.85 -5.55 11.10
N VAL A 275 -8.15 -4.78 10.26
CA VAL A 275 -7.54 -3.50 10.62
C VAL A 275 -7.78 -2.49 9.51
N LEU A 276 -8.18 -1.28 9.88
CA LEU A 276 -8.24 -0.11 9.02
C LEU A 276 -7.00 0.75 9.26
N ILE A 277 -6.22 1.00 8.22
CA ILE A 277 -5.03 1.83 8.28
C ILE A 277 -5.11 2.88 7.18
N ARG A 278 -5.06 4.15 7.58
CA ARG A 278 -4.99 5.29 6.66
C ARG A 278 -3.74 6.10 6.94
N VAL A 279 -2.85 6.14 5.96
CA VAL A 279 -1.67 7.01 5.95
C VAL A 279 -1.91 8.04 4.85
N GLY A 280 -2.17 9.28 5.24
CA GLY A 280 -2.50 10.38 4.35
C GLY A 280 -1.59 11.58 4.58
N GLN A 281 -1.38 12.40 3.56
CA GLN A 281 -0.74 13.71 3.67
C GLN A 281 0.59 13.67 4.45
N THR A 282 1.36 12.60 4.23
CA THR A 282 2.55 12.31 5.04
C THR A 282 3.80 12.59 4.24
N VAL A 283 4.78 13.23 4.87
CA VAL A 283 6.08 13.51 4.23
C VAL A 283 7.09 12.48 4.72
N MET A 284 7.78 11.81 3.79
CA MET A 284 8.85 10.86 4.07
C MET A 284 10.16 11.33 3.44
N ARG A 285 11.20 11.53 4.24
CA ARG A 285 12.52 11.99 3.76
C ARG A 285 13.60 11.01 4.18
N SER A 286 14.03 10.17 3.26
CA SER A 286 14.89 9.02 3.57
C SER A 286 14.25 8.16 4.65
N SER A 287 12.99 7.80 4.44
CA SER A 287 12.10 7.11 5.37
C SER A 287 11.18 6.15 4.61
N VAL A 288 10.59 5.19 5.34
CA VAL A 288 9.87 4.06 4.74
C VAL A 288 8.59 3.70 5.51
N VAL A 289 7.54 3.30 4.78
CA VAL A 289 6.40 2.55 5.31
C VAL A 289 6.67 1.07 5.08
N ALA A 290 6.63 0.26 6.13
CA ALA A 290 6.94 -1.16 6.03
C ALA A 290 5.80 -2.04 6.55
N PHE A 291 5.50 -3.09 5.78
CA PHE A 291 4.54 -4.14 6.13
C PHE A 291 5.29 -5.45 6.31
N LYS A 292 4.98 -6.14 7.41
CA LYS A 292 5.68 -7.37 7.78
C LYS A 292 4.72 -8.48 8.15
N ARG A 293 4.97 -9.69 7.63
CA ARG A 293 4.23 -10.94 7.96
C ARG A 293 2.76 -10.89 7.54
N ALA A 294 2.00 -11.94 7.89
CA ALA A 294 0.57 -12.02 7.63
C ALA A 294 -0.22 -10.92 8.34
N LEU A 295 -0.99 -10.15 7.57
CA LEU A 295 -1.86 -9.09 8.05
C LEU A 295 -3.23 -9.66 8.47
N PRO A 296 -4.01 -8.93 9.30
CA PRO A 296 -5.36 -9.33 9.65
C PRO A 296 -6.29 -9.55 8.45
N GLN A 297 -7.25 -10.46 8.60
CA GLN A 297 -8.29 -10.71 7.58
C GLN A 297 -9.11 -9.45 7.34
N HIS A 298 -9.60 -9.22 6.12
CA HIS A 298 -10.42 -8.04 5.82
C HIS A 298 -9.71 -6.71 6.17
N CYS A 299 -8.36 -6.69 6.16
CA CYS A 299 -7.64 -5.45 6.38
C CYS A 299 -7.94 -4.45 5.26
N ASP A 300 -8.00 -3.17 5.60
CA ASP A 300 -8.11 -2.09 4.62
C ASP A 300 -7.01 -1.07 4.92
N ILE A 301 -5.96 -1.11 4.11
CA ILE A 301 -4.75 -0.33 4.29
C ILE A 301 -4.59 0.56 3.07
N ALA A 302 -4.65 1.87 3.28
CA ALA A 302 -4.38 2.85 2.25
C ALA A 302 -3.23 3.76 2.67
N VAL A 303 -2.22 3.81 1.81
CA VAL A 303 -1.13 4.79 1.84
C VAL A 303 -1.36 5.72 0.66
N THR A 304 -1.79 6.94 0.94
CA THR A 304 -2.20 7.93 -0.05
C THR A 304 -1.61 9.29 0.23
N GLU A 305 -1.41 10.11 -0.80
CA GLU A 305 -0.89 11.48 -0.65
C GLU A 305 0.40 11.49 0.20
N VAL A 306 1.30 10.54 -0.06
CA VAL A 306 2.61 10.48 0.58
C VAL A 306 3.64 11.10 -0.34
N ASP A 307 4.32 12.13 0.16
CA ASP A 307 5.45 12.77 -0.50
C ASP A 307 6.74 12.16 0.04
N ALA A 308 7.31 11.21 -0.69
CA ALA A 308 8.51 10.47 -0.32
C ALA A 308 9.71 10.92 -1.18
N VAL A 309 10.81 11.29 -0.53
CA VAL A 309 12.05 11.72 -1.21
C VAL A 309 13.24 11.02 -0.55
N GLN A 310 14.11 10.43 -1.36
CA GLN A 310 15.40 9.89 -0.92
C GLN A 310 16.48 10.95 -1.08
N SER A 311 17.28 11.12 -0.03
CA SER A 311 18.49 11.94 -0.11
C SER A 311 19.72 11.05 -0.13
N SER A 312 20.66 11.36 -1.01
CA SER A 312 22.06 10.97 -0.88
C SER A 312 22.64 11.66 0.35
N ALA A 313 22.61 10.99 1.50
CA ALA A 313 23.18 11.52 2.73
C ALA A 313 24.71 11.59 2.63
#